data_AF-A0A6J4S0U0-F1
#
_entry.id   AF-A0A6J4S0U0-F1
#
_cell.length_a   1.000
_cell.length_b   1.000
_cell.length_c   1.000
_cell.angle_alpha   90.00
_cell.angle_beta   90.00
_cell.angle_gamma   90.00
#
_symmetry.space_group_name_H-M   'P 1'
#
loop_
_entity.id
_entity.type
_entity.pdbx_description
1 polymer ?
#
loop_
_entity_poly.entity_id
_entity_poly.type
_entity_poly.pdbx_seq_one_letter_code
_entity_poly.pdbx_strand_id
1 'polypeptide(L)' 'MPAAPDTVEKVVREALPQFGVEPDDITRDATFEDLDVDSLDLAELSQII' A
#
# COMPACT_ATOMS: atom_id res chain seq x y z
N MET A 1 -13.64 -14.52 5.16
CA MET A 1 -14.20 -13.72 4.04
C MET A 1 -13.03 -12.90 3.51
N PRO A 2 -12.65 -12.97 2.23
CA PRO A 2 -11.65 -12.04 1.70
C PRO A 2 -12.15 -10.62 1.96
N ALA A 3 -11.25 -9.72 2.34
CA ALA A 3 -11.59 -8.31 2.50
C ALA A 3 -12.25 -7.81 1.21
N ALA A 4 -13.32 -7.01 1.32
CA ALA A 4 -13.93 -6.40 0.15
C ALA A 4 -12.85 -5.57 -0.59
N PRO A 5 -12.89 -5.47 -1.93
CA PRO A 5 -11.88 -4.72 -2.69
C PRO A 5 -11.67 -3.29 -2.15
N ASP A 6 -12.75 -2.65 -1.72
CA ASP A 6 -12.73 -1.31 -1.12
C ASP A 6 -12.01 -1.28 0.24
N THR A 7 -12.06 -2.38 0.99
CA THR A 7 -11.33 -2.54 2.25
C THR A 7 -9.84 -2.72 2.00
N VAL A 8 -9.46 -3.51 0.99
CA VAL A 8 -8.05 -3.69 0.61
C VAL A 8 -7.45 -2.38 0.14
N GLU A 9 -8.11 -1.66 -0.78
CA GLU A 9 -7.61 -0.37 -1.27
C GLU A 9 -7.44 0.64 -0.13
N LYS A 10 -8.40 0.69 0.79
CA LYS A 10 -8.32 1.57 1.96
C LYS A 10 -7.11 1.23 2.85
N VAL A 11 -6.92 -0.05 3.19
CA VAL A 11 -5.80 -0.48 4.03
C VAL A 11 -4.47 -0.21 3.36
N VAL A 12 -4.35 -0.46 2.05
CA VAL A 12 -3.13 -0.18 1.28
C VAL A 12 -2.81 1.32 1.30
N ARG A 13 -3.80 2.18 1.03
CA ARG A 13 -3.61 3.65 1.06
C ARG A 13 -3.26 4.19 2.44
N GLU A 14 -3.76 3.56 3.51
CA GLU A 14 -3.44 3.95 4.90
C GLU A 14 -2.07 3.42 5.35
N ALA A 15 -1.61 2.30 4.79
CA ALA A 15 -0.32 1.69 5.11
C ALA A 15 0.86 2.31 4.35
N LEU A 16 0.69 2.66 3.08
CA LEU A 16 1.76 3.21 2.23
C LEU A 16 2.51 4.41 2.85
N PRO A 17 1.84 5.41 3.46
CA PRO A 17 2.54 6.52 4.14
C PRO A 17 3.41 6.08 5.32
N GLN A 18 3.15 4.91 5.93
CA GLN A 18 3.94 4.37 7.03
C GLN A 18 5.29 3.82 6.54
N PHE A 19 5.38 3.44 5.26
CA PHE A 19 6.60 3.00 4.58
C PHE A 19 7.43 4.18 4.04
N GLY A 20 6.99 5.42 4.26
CA GLY A 20 7.71 6.63 3.82
C GLY A 20 7.25 7.19 2.48
N VAL A 21 6.17 6.63 1.91
CA VAL A 21 5.57 7.13 0.66
C VAL A 21 4.89 8.48 0.88
N GLU A 22 5.12 9.44 -0.01
CA GLU A 22 4.40 10.71 0.01
C GLU A 22 2.93 10.52 -0.38
N PRO A 23 1.96 10.99 0.43
CA PRO A 23 0.53 10.79 0.14
C PRO A 23 0.08 11.32 -1.22
N ASP A 24 0.73 12.38 -1.71
CA ASP A 24 0.43 13.01 -2.99
C ASP A 24 0.87 12.14 -4.18
N ASP A 25 1.80 11.20 -3.98
CA ASP A 25 2.27 10.26 -5.01
C ASP A 25 1.39 8.99 -5.08
N ILE A 26 0.54 8.73 -4.07
CA ILE A 26 -0.34 7.55 -4.00
C ILE A 26 -1.53 7.69 -4.96
N THR A 27 -1.27 7.47 -6.24
CA THR A 27 -2.29 7.45 -7.29
C THR A 27 -2.67 6.01 -7.66
N ARG A 28 -3.80 5.83 -8.34
CA ARG A 28 -4.26 4.49 -8.75
C ARG A 28 -3.40 3.88 -9.86
N ASP A 29 -2.66 4.72 -10.58
CA ASP A 29 -1.80 4.34 -11.70
C ASP A 29 -0.33 4.21 -11.29
N ALA A 30 0.02 4.60 -10.05
CA ALA A 30 1.36 4.44 -9.51
C ALA A 30 1.67 2.96 -9.25
N THR A 31 2.91 2.56 -9.55
CA THR A 31 3.42 1.23 -9.18
C THR A 31 4.11 1.29 -7.81
N PHE A 32 4.27 0.15 -7.15
CA PHE A 32 5.03 0.09 -5.88
C PHE A 32 6.50 0.54 -6.06
N GLU A 33 7.08 0.32 -7.25
CA GLU A 33 8.43 0.77 -7.59
C GLU A 33 8.51 2.30 -7.68
N ASP A 34 7.48 2.97 -8.22
CA ASP A 34 7.42 4.43 -8.29
C ASP A 34 7.29 5.08 -6.90
N LEU A 35 6.76 4.32 -5.93
CA LEU A 35 6.55 4.76 -4.55
C LEU A 35 7.74 4.40 -3.64
N ASP A 36 8.86 3.95 -4.19
CA ASP A 36 10.03 3.48 -3.43
C ASP A 36 9.70 2.35 -2.41
N VAL A 37 8.65 1.56 -2.68
CA VAL A 37 8.21 0.44 -1.83
C VAL A 37 9.01 -0.82 -2.20
N ASP A 38 9.66 -1.41 -1.20
CA ASP A 38 10.48 -2.60 -1.41
C ASP A 38 9.78 -3.92 -1.05
N SER A 39 10.47 -5.05 -1.25
CA SER A 39 9.91 -6.38 -0.93
C SER A 39 9.64 -6.60 0.55
N LEU A 40 10.34 -5.90 1.44
CA LEU A 40 10.14 -5.99 2.88
C LEU A 40 8.84 -5.28 3.27
N ASP A 41 8.61 -4.08 2.72
CA ASP A 41 7.37 -3.32 2.92
C ASP A 41 6.13 -4.11 2.45
N LEU A 42 6.23 -4.78 1.30
CA LEU A 42 5.15 -5.64 0.80
C LEU A 42 4.92 -6.86 1.70
N ALA A 43 5.99 -7.43 2.29
CA ALA A 43 5.85 -8.50 3.26
C ALA A 43 5.15 -8.01 4.53
N GLU A 44 5.45 -6.80 5.00
CA GLU A 44 4.78 -6.18 6.15
C GLU A 44 3.30 -5.89 5.85
N LEU A 45 2.98 -5.33 4.67
CA LEU A 45 1.61 -5.09 4.21
C LEU A 45 0.77 -6.39 4.22
N SER A 46 1.37 -7.53 3.85
CA SER A 46 0.71 -8.83 3.87
C SER A 46 0.35 -9.34 5.26
N GLN A 47 0.99 -8.82 6.31
CA GLN A 47 0.66 -9.16 7.70
C GLN A 47 -0.53 -8.35 8.22
N ILE A 48 -0.90 -7.27 7.52
CA ILE A 48 -2.01 -6.37 7.90
C ILE A 48 -3.35 -6.89 7.35
N ILE A 49 -3.35 -7.67 6.26
CA ILE A 49 -4.56 -8.10 5.52
C ILE A 49 -4.73 -9.62 5.54
#